data_AF-A0A8I7BA01-F1
#
_entry.id   AF-A0A8I7BA01-F1
#
_cell.length_a   1.000
_cell.length_b   1.000
_cell.length_c   1.000
_cell.angle_alpha   90.00
_cell.angle_beta   90.00
_cell.angle_gamma   90.00
#
_symmetry.space_group_name_H-M   'P 1'
#
loop_
_entity.id
_entity.type
_entity.pdbx_description
1 polymer ?
#
loop_
_entity_poly.entity_id
_entity_poly.type
_entity_poly.pdbx_seq_one_letter_code
_entity_poly.pdbx_strand_id
1 'polypeptide(L)'
;MAATTTATPRRAPAAFVVLLILATASGASARGDGNGVYEPCADATVSRGDGFTFGVAFAGRDAFFSGGVQLSPCDGRLPLQNAAKLALFRPTVDEISLLTVNASGAGDLTSAGGYMVAFAGRKFAARSPPVFVGNSSYTVTGFTLVFEFHKGTLQNLFWKADGCSSCSGQANFGCVENSCAIKTSSCRGGNGGGGAGQVDCSPGIQLAFSGTDKHEAVLNSWYEVSKLKQYSLFGLFSNLKDSLAGQFSNFF
;
A
#
# COMPACT_ATOMS: atom_id res chain seq x y z
N MET A 1 18.31 96.26 -18.68
CA MET A 1 18.68 95.35 -19.78
C MET A 1 20.12 94.96 -19.58
N ALA A 2 20.39 93.71 -19.21
CA ALA A 2 21.75 93.17 -19.13
C ALA A 2 21.69 91.73 -19.63
N ALA A 3 22.32 91.49 -20.77
CA ALA A 3 22.56 90.17 -21.33
C ALA A 3 24.05 89.87 -21.11
N THR A 4 24.34 88.71 -20.51
CA THR A 4 25.67 88.15 -20.44
C THR A 4 25.60 86.71 -20.95
N THR A 5 26.41 86.46 -21.96
CA THR A 5 26.73 85.17 -22.58
C THR A 5 27.57 84.29 -21.66
N THR A 6 27.43 82.97 -21.71
CA THR A 6 28.49 81.96 -21.99
C THR A 6 28.07 80.53 -21.61
N ALA A 7 28.74 79.57 -22.26
CA ALA A 7 28.34 78.20 -22.53
C ALA A 7 28.59 77.16 -21.41
N THR A 8 27.93 76.00 -21.50
CA THR A 8 28.44 74.70 -20.99
C THR A 8 27.88 73.53 -21.82
N PRO A 9 28.69 72.47 -22.10
CA PRO A 9 28.30 71.38 -22.99
C PRO A 9 27.85 70.08 -22.27
N ARG A 10 27.08 69.29 -23.02
CA ARG A 10 26.94 67.81 -23.04
C ARG A 10 26.95 67.03 -21.71
N ARG A 11 25.79 66.45 -21.39
CA ARG A 11 25.70 65.14 -20.73
C ARG A 11 24.92 64.17 -21.62
N ALA A 12 25.57 63.08 -22.00
CA ALA A 12 24.95 61.92 -22.61
C ALA A 12 24.04 61.21 -21.59
N PRO A 13 22.85 60.72 -21.97
CA PRO A 13 22.10 59.84 -21.09
C PRO A 13 22.70 58.43 -21.15
N ALA A 14 23.04 57.91 -19.97
CA ALA A 14 23.43 56.52 -19.77
C ALA A 14 22.30 55.59 -20.25
N ALA A 15 22.61 54.72 -21.21
CA ALA A 15 21.74 53.63 -21.61
C ALA A 15 21.73 52.58 -20.49
N PHE A 16 20.65 52.55 -19.70
CA PHE A 16 20.36 51.43 -18.80
C PHE A 16 19.93 50.23 -19.66
N VAL A 17 20.86 49.29 -19.88
CA VAL A 17 20.53 47.97 -20.41
C VAL A 17 19.91 47.17 -19.25
N VAL A 18 18.58 47.10 -19.22
CA VAL A 18 17.84 46.21 -18.32
C VAL A 18 17.89 44.81 -18.93
N LEU A 19 18.75 43.96 -18.37
CA LEU A 19 18.82 42.53 -18.71
C LEU A 19 17.61 41.82 -18.06
N LEU A 20 16.56 41.60 -18.85
CA LEU A 20 15.41 40.77 -18.45
C LEU A 20 15.85 39.29 -18.44
N ILE A 21 16.30 38.82 -17.28
CA ILE A 21 16.46 37.40 -17.02
C ILE A 21 15.05 36.82 -16.91
N LEU A 22 14.53 36.21 -18.00
CA LEU A 22 13.39 35.32 -17.90
C LEU A 22 13.85 34.12 -17.08
N ALA A 23 13.61 34.17 -15.77
CA ALA A 23 13.58 32.98 -14.94
C ALA A 23 12.41 32.15 -15.45
N THR A 24 12.67 31.23 -16.38
CA THR A 24 11.79 30.09 -16.61
C THR A 24 11.77 29.32 -15.32
N ALA A 25 10.82 29.64 -14.44
CA ALA A 25 10.41 28.76 -13.38
C ALA A 25 9.91 27.50 -14.08
N SER A 26 10.81 26.56 -14.30
CA SER A 26 10.46 25.16 -14.43
C SER A 26 9.78 24.83 -13.11
N GLY A 27 8.46 25.05 -13.08
CA GLY A 27 7.60 24.42 -12.11
C GLY A 27 7.77 22.94 -12.34
N ALA A 28 8.76 22.35 -11.66
CA ALA A 28 8.70 20.97 -11.27
C ALA A 28 7.38 20.92 -10.48
N SER A 29 6.30 20.57 -11.18
CA SER A 29 5.10 20.10 -10.51
C SER A 29 5.63 18.96 -9.67
N ALA A 30 5.73 19.14 -8.36
CA ALA A 30 5.57 18.01 -7.48
C ALA A 30 4.29 17.36 -8.02
N ARG A 31 4.42 16.17 -8.63
CA ARG A 31 3.27 15.40 -9.13
C ARG A 31 2.53 15.02 -7.86
N GLY A 32 1.76 15.97 -7.35
CA GLY A 32 0.91 15.81 -6.20
C GLY A 32 -0.19 14.86 -6.61
N ASP A 33 -0.68 14.14 -5.63
CA ASP A 33 -1.80 13.25 -5.76
C ASP A 33 -3.00 13.96 -6.41
N GLY A 34 -3.28 13.60 -7.67
CA GLY A 34 -4.35 14.17 -8.48
C GLY A 34 -5.66 13.39 -8.38
N ASN A 35 -5.72 12.33 -7.57
CA ASN A 35 -6.90 11.49 -7.44
C ASN A 35 -7.73 11.87 -6.20
N GLY A 36 -8.83 12.60 -6.40
CA GLY A 36 -9.73 13.00 -5.30
C GLY A 36 -10.61 11.89 -4.71
N VAL A 37 -10.43 10.63 -5.10
CA VAL A 37 -11.25 9.50 -4.63
C VAL A 37 -10.65 8.91 -3.35
N TYR A 38 -11.39 9.06 -2.24
CA TYR A 38 -11.00 8.57 -0.92
C TYR A 38 -11.83 7.39 -0.42
N GLU A 39 -12.90 7.04 -1.12
CA GLU A 39 -13.78 5.94 -0.76
C GLU A 39 -13.38 4.67 -1.52
N PRO A 40 -13.15 3.52 -0.85
CA PRO A 40 -12.74 2.28 -1.52
C PRO A 40 -13.82 1.76 -2.48
N CYS A 41 -15.09 2.09 -2.26
CA CYS A 41 -16.21 1.69 -3.09
C CYS A 41 -16.52 2.70 -4.21
N ALA A 42 -15.70 3.74 -4.40
CA ALA A 42 -15.86 4.66 -5.51
C ALA A 42 -14.91 4.28 -6.66
N ASP A 43 -15.37 4.47 -7.89
CA ASP A 43 -14.54 4.22 -9.07
C ASP A 43 -13.50 5.35 -9.21
N ALA A 44 -12.24 4.98 -9.37
CA ALA A 44 -11.13 5.90 -9.56
C ALA A 44 -10.38 5.61 -10.86
N THR A 45 -9.81 6.66 -11.46
CA THR A 45 -8.88 6.54 -12.59
C THR A 45 -7.59 7.26 -12.21
N VAL A 46 -6.49 6.53 -12.13
CA VAL A 46 -5.25 7.01 -11.53
C VAL A 46 -4.13 7.20 -12.55
N SER A 47 -3.22 8.09 -12.21
CA SER A 47 -1.92 8.31 -12.84
C SER A 47 -0.83 7.77 -11.93
N ARG A 48 0.36 7.51 -12.48
CA ARG A 48 1.53 7.22 -11.67
C ARG A 48 1.83 8.37 -10.70
N GLY A 49 2.00 8.06 -9.41
CA GLY A 49 2.16 9.05 -8.34
C GLY A 49 0.87 9.52 -7.67
N ASP A 50 -0.31 9.13 -8.17
CA ASP A 50 -1.58 9.43 -7.48
C ASP A 50 -1.77 8.52 -6.26
N GLY A 51 -2.53 8.98 -5.26
CA GLY A 51 -3.00 8.13 -4.17
C GLY A 51 -4.15 7.23 -4.65
N PHE A 52 -4.14 5.95 -4.31
CA PHE A 52 -5.21 5.02 -4.67
C PHE A 52 -5.85 4.39 -3.44
N THR A 53 -7.12 4.70 -3.18
CA THR A 53 -7.84 4.08 -2.06
C THR A 53 -8.29 2.67 -2.39
N PHE A 54 -7.99 1.73 -1.50
CA PHE A 54 -8.58 0.40 -1.49
C PHE A 54 -8.88 -0.05 -0.06
N GLY A 55 -9.76 -1.03 0.08
CA GLY A 55 -10.10 -1.64 1.35
C GLY A 55 -9.63 -3.09 1.45
N VAL A 56 -9.37 -3.54 2.68
CA VAL A 56 -9.18 -4.95 3.05
C VAL A 56 -10.22 -5.31 4.09
N ALA A 57 -11.13 -6.20 3.73
CA ALA A 57 -12.16 -6.73 4.62
C ALA A 57 -11.72 -8.08 5.19
N PHE A 58 -11.84 -8.26 6.50
CA PHE A 58 -11.57 -9.49 7.22
C PHE A 58 -12.89 -10.11 7.65
N ALA A 59 -13.17 -11.34 7.21
CA ALA A 59 -14.39 -12.05 7.51
C ALA A 59 -14.14 -13.58 7.46
N GLY A 60 -15.16 -14.38 7.76
CA GLY A 60 -15.17 -15.79 7.38
C GLY A 60 -15.19 -15.95 5.85
N ARG A 61 -14.56 -17.00 5.32
CA ARG A 61 -14.46 -17.23 3.86
C ARG A 61 -15.80 -17.09 3.13
N ASP A 62 -16.83 -17.75 3.64
CA ASP A 62 -18.15 -17.80 2.99
C ASP A 62 -18.91 -16.47 3.07
N ALA A 63 -18.52 -15.55 3.97
CA ALA A 63 -19.14 -14.23 4.11
C ALA A 63 -18.87 -13.32 2.90
N PHE A 64 -17.92 -13.68 2.03
CA PHE A 64 -17.63 -12.98 0.77
C PHE A 64 -18.42 -13.50 -0.43
N PHE A 65 -19.29 -14.50 -0.23
CA PHE A 65 -20.05 -15.15 -1.29
C PHE A 65 -21.55 -14.98 -1.08
N SER A 66 -22.28 -14.91 -2.19
CA SER A 66 -23.74 -14.99 -2.22
C SER A 66 -24.17 -15.78 -3.45
N GLY A 67 -24.97 -16.83 -3.25
CA GLY A 67 -25.41 -17.71 -4.35
C GLY A 67 -24.26 -18.39 -5.10
N GLY A 68 -23.15 -18.69 -4.41
CA GLY A 68 -21.96 -19.32 -5.02
C GLY A 68 -21.05 -18.37 -5.80
N VAL A 69 -21.40 -17.08 -5.89
CA VAL A 69 -20.59 -16.06 -6.55
C VAL A 69 -19.91 -15.19 -5.50
N GLN A 70 -18.60 -15.00 -5.62
CA GLN A 70 -17.89 -14.04 -4.79
C GLN A 70 -18.32 -12.63 -5.17
N LEU A 71 -18.76 -11.82 -4.20
CA LEU A 71 -19.14 -10.42 -4.43
C LEU A 71 -18.07 -9.47 -3.89
N SER A 72 -18.12 -8.22 -4.32
CA SER A 72 -17.28 -7.19 -3.72
C SER A 72 -17.78 -6.89 -2.29
N PRO A 73 -16.89 -6.64 -1.32
CA PRO A 73 -17.25 -6.13 0.00
C PRO A 73 -18.10 -4.85 0.01
N CYS A 74 -18.17 -4.12 -1.10
CA CYS A 74 -19.09 -2.99 -1.29
C CYS A 74 -20.54 -3.41 -1.60
N ASP A 75 -20.81 -4.69 -1.86
CA ASP A 75 -22.13 -5.21 -2.20
C ASP A 75 -22.96 -5.46 -0.94
N GLY A 76 -24.09 -4.76 -0.82
CA GLY A 76 -24.98 -4.84 0.34
C GLY A 76 -25.65 -6.20 0.56
N ARG A 77 -25.54 -7.14 -0.40
CA ARG A 77 -26.01 -8.52 -0.22
C ARG A 77 -25.10 -9.36 0.66
N LEU A 78 -23.86 -8.92 0.88
CA LEU A 78 -22.93 -9.62 1.75
C LEU A 78 -23.21 -9.29 3.23
N PRO A 79 -23.15 -10.27 4.15
CA PRO A 79 -23.40 -10.07 5.56
C PRO A 79 -22.20 -9.45 6.31
N LEU A 80 -21.52 -8.46 5.72
CA LEU A 80 -20.27 -7.91 6.26
C LEU A 80 -20.47 -6.81 7.30
N GLN A 81 -21.62 -6.12 7.31
CA GLN A 81 -21.84 -4.92 8.15
C GLN A 81 -21.66 -5.16 9.67
N ASN A 82 -21.89 -6.39 10.15
CA ASN A 82 -21.77 -6.75 11.57
C ASN A 82 -20.74 -7.84 11.85
N ALA A 83 -20.13 -8.42 10.81
CA ALA A 83 -19.25 -9.58 10.92
C ALA A 83 -17.83 -9.32 10.44
N ALA A 84 -17.61 -8.24 9.69
CA ALA A 84 -16.32 -7.96 9.08
C ALA A 84 -15.57 -6.85 9.81
N LYS A 85 -14.24 -6.97 9.83
CA LYS A 85 -13.34 -5.85 10.15
C LYS A 85 -12.82 -5.25 8.86
N LEU A 86 -12.62 -3.95 8.84
CA LEU A 86 -12.20 -3.23 7.65
C LEU A 86 -10.95 -2.42 7.94
N ALA A 87 -9.96 -2.54 7.05
CA ALA A 87 -8.80 -1.65 6.98
C ALA A 87 -8.83 -0.91 5.65
N LEU A 88 -8.58 0.41 5.68
CA LEU A 88 -8.54 1.26 4.50
C LEU A 88 -7.13 1.80 4.31
N PHE A 89 -6.66 1.76 3.07
CA PHE A 89 -5.32 2.20 2.72
C PHE A 89 -5.37 3.07 1.48
N ARG A 90 -4.41 3.99 1.39
CA ARG A 90 -4.27 4.91 0.27
C ARG A 90 -2.81 5.10 -0.13
N PRO A 91 -2.14 4.05 -0.62
CA PRO A 91 -0.77 4.12 -1.12
C PRO A 91 -0.66 4.99 -2.38
N THR A 92 0.55 5.46 -2.64
CA THR A 92 0.93 6.06 -3.91
C THR A 92 1.03 4.98 -4.99
N VAL A 93 0.44 5.22 -6.17
CA VAL A 93 0.48 4.31 -7.30
C VAL A 93 1.91 4.21 -7.86
N ASP A 94 2.35 2.97 -8.04
CA ASP A 94 3.70 2.59 -8.48
C ASP A 94 4.83 2.88 -7.48
N GLU A 95 4.49 3.03 -6.21
CA GLU A 95 5.45 3.11 -5.11
C GLU A 95 5.44 1.80 -4.29
N ILE A 96 6.61 1.21 -4.04
CA ILE A 96 6.71 0.00 -3.23
C ILE A 96 6.37 0.34 -1.79
N SER A 97 5.22 -0.16 -1.34
CA SER A 97 4.69 0.11 -0.01
C SER A 97 4.55 -1.19 0.78
N LEU A 98 4.85 -1.13 2.08
CA LEU A 98 4.53 -2.19 3.04
C LEU A 98 3.48 -1.64 4.01
N LEU A 99 2.29 -2.21 3.96
CA LEU A 99 1.20 -1.84 4.85
C LEU A 99 1.16 -2.79 6.03
N THR A 100 0.93 -2.27 7.23
CA THR A 100 0.71 -3.09 8.42
C THR A 100 -0.72 -2.92 8.89
N VAL A 101 -1.43 -4.03 9.07
CA VAL A 101 -2.75 -4.04 9.70
C VAL A 101 -2.54 -4.15 11.20
N ASN A 102 -2.85 -3.08 11.94
CA ASN A 102 -2.76 -3.05 13.39
C ASN A 102 -3.94 -3.84 13.99
N ALA A 103 -3.81 -5.17 13.99
CA ALA A 103 -4.65 -6.05 14.76
C ALA A 103 -3.96 -6.28 16.11
N SER A 104 -4.71 -6.23 17.21
CA SER A 104 -4.20 -6.41 18.59
C SER A 104 -3.67 -7.82 18.91
N GLY A 105 -3.32 -8.60 17.87
CA GLY A 105 -2.81 -9.96 17.91
C GLY A 105 -3.51 -10.85 16.89
N ALA A 106 -3.00 -12.07 16.71
CA ALA A 106 -3.62 -13.08 15.83
C ALA A 106 -5.07 -13.38 16.22
N GLY A 107 -5.38 -13.35 17.53
CA GLY A 107 -6.73 -13.58 18.06
C GLY A 107 -7.81 -12.64 17.49
N ASP A 108 -7.42 -11.42 17.13
CA ASP A 108 -8.35 -10.42 16.61
C ASP A 108 -8.79 -10.73 15.16
N LEU A 109 -7.87 -11.28 14.37
CA LEU A 109 -8.09 -11.69 12.97
C LEU A 109 -8.78 -13.04 12.88
N THR A 110 -8.46 -13.97 13.78
CA THR A 110 -9.18 -15.24 13.89
C THR A 110 -10.63 -15.02 14.30
N SER A 111 -10.89 -14.05 15.20
CA SER A 111 -12.24 -13.70 15.63
C SER A 111 -13.05 -13.04 14.50
N ALA A 112 -12.38 -12.36 13.56
CA ALA A 112 -13.03 -11.86 12.35
C ALA A 112 -13.37 -12.97 11.35
N GLY A 113 -12.91 -14.22 11.55
CA GLY A 113 -13.20 -15.35 10.67
C GLY A 113 -12.02 -15.82 9.82
N GLY A 114 -10.84 -15.22 9.98
CA GLY A 114 -9.57 -15.81 9.54
C GLY A 114 -9.25 -15.70 8.05
N TYR A 115 -10.09 -15.02 7.26
CA TYR A 115 -9.82 -14.73 5.85
C TYR A 115 -9.89 -13.23 5.58
N MET A 116 -9.24 -12.78 4.50
CA MET A 116 -9.37 -11.42 4.02
C MET A 116 -9.54 -11.31 2.51
N VAL A 117 -10.21 -10.23 2.09
CA VAL A 117 -10.39 -9.84 0.69
C VAL A 117 -10.03 -8.36 0.55
N ALA A 118 -9.07 -8.06 -0.33
CA ALA A 118 -8.83 -6.72 -0.84
C ALA A 118 -9.84 -6.36 -1.94
N PHE A 119 -10.30 -5.12 -1.95
CA PHE A 119 -11.32 -4.64 -2.89
C PHE A 119 -11.18 -3.14 -3.19
N ALA A 120 -11.60 -2.74 -4.38
CA ALA A 120 -11.80 -1.34 -4.74
C ALA A 120 -12.76 -1.17 -5.93
N GLY A 121 -13.40 0.00 -5.99
CA GLY A 121 -14.36 0.38 -7.02
C GLY A 121 -15.76 -0.19 -6.82
N ARG A 122 -16.70 0.26 -7.66
CA ARG A 122 -18.10 -0.16 -7.64
C ARG A 122 -18.58 -0.66 -9.00
N LYS A 123 -18.25 0.03 -10.09
CA LYS A 123 -18.63 -0.41 -11.44
C LYS A 123 -17.82 -1.61 -11.88
N PHE A 124 -16.50 -1.55 -11.70
CA PHE A 124 -15.60 -2.68 -11.99
C PHE A 124 -15.48 -3.62 -10.79
N ALA A 125 -15.68 -3.09 -9.57
CA ALA A 125 -15.74 -3.85 -8.32
C ALA A 125 -14.62 -4.91 -8.21
N ALA A 126 -13.40 -4.45 -8.50
CA ALA A 126 -12.21 -5.28 -8.49
C ALA A 126 -12.01 -5.83 -7.08
N ARG A 127 -11.79 -7.14 -7.01
CA ARG A 127 -11.67 -7.88 -5.76
C ARG A 127 -10.70 -9.02 -5.91
N SER A 128 -9.95 -9.25 -4.84
CA SER A 128 -9.06 -10.40 -4.72
C SER A 128 -9.84 -11.65 -4.30
N PRO A 129 -9.35 -12.86 -4.61
CA PRO A 129 -9.87 -14.07 -3.98
C PRO A 129 -9.64 -14.00 -2.46
N PRO A 130 -10.49 -14.66 -1.64
CA PRO A 130 -10.25 -14.76 -0.20
C PRO A 130 -8.92 -15.46 0.06
N VAL A 131 -8.10 -14.89 0.94
CA VAL A 131 -6.83 -15.49 1.38
C VAL A 131 -6.87 -15.77 2.87
N PHE A 132 -6.32 -16.92 3.27
CA PHE A 132 -6.19 -17.29 4.68
C PHE A 132 -5.22 -16.36 5.39
N VAL A 133 -5.66 -15.81 6.53
CA VAL A 133 -4.88 -14.94 7.41
C VAL A 133 -4.55 -15.64 8.71
N GLY A 134 -5.49 -16.37 9.30
CA GLY A 134 -5.20 -17.11 10.51
C GLY A 134 -6.38 -17.88 11.10
N ASN A 135 -6.06 -18.85 11.95
CA ASN A 135 -6.97 -19.58 12.82
C ASN A 135 -6.30 -19.82 14.18
N SER A 136 -6.92 -20.64 15.03
CA SER A 136 -6.37 -21.00 16.35
C SER A 136 -5.01 -21.72 16.31
N SER A 137 -4.63 -22.27 15.15
CA SER A 137 -3.41 -23.08 14.99
C SER A 137 -2.30 -22.33 14.26
N TYR A 138 -2.62 -21.59 13.20
CA TYR A 138 -1.66 -20.91 12.34
C TYR A 138 -2.10 -19.50 11.97
N THR A 139 -1.14 -18.60 11.80
CA THR A 139 -1.32 -17.22 11.33
C THR A 139 -0.30 -16.92 10.23
N VAL A 140 -0.75 -16.32 9.13
CA VAL A 140 0.10 -15.83 8.04
C VAL A 140 0.32 -14.33 8.26
N THR A 141 1.58 -13.90 8.26
CA THR A 141 1.97 -12.52 8.59
C THR A 141 2.48 -11.74 7.39
N GLY A 142 2.79 -12.40 6.27
CA GLY A 142 3.32 -11.78 5.07
C GLY A 142 2.42 -12.03 3.87
N PHE A 143 2.02 -10.96 3.20
CA PHE A 143 1.19 -11.02 2.01
C PHE A 143 1.77 -10.11 0.93
N THR A 144 1.60 -10.50 -0.34
CA THR A 144 1.88 -9.63 -1.48
C THR A 144 0.57 -9.43 -2.25
N LEU A 145 0.10 -8.18 -2.34
CA LEU A 145 -1.08 -7.79 -3.09
C LEU A 145 -0.67 -7.09 -4.39
N VAL A 146 -1.23 -7.56 -5.51
CA VAL A 146 -0.93 -7.04 -6.83
C VAL A 146 -2.14 -6.30 -7.39
N PHE A 147 -1.89 -5.06 -7.82
CA PHE A 147 -2.88 -4.21 -8.48
C PHE A 147 -2.60 -4.22 -9.98
N GLU A 148 -3.58 -4.68 -10.76
CA GLU A 148 -3.51 -4.65 -12.21
C GLU A 148 -4.39 -3.53 -12.75
N PHE A 149 -3.74 -2.48 -13.26
CA PHE A 149 -4.42 -1.34 -13.87
C PHE A 149 -4.42 -1.45 -15.39
N HIS A 150 -5.55 -1.09 -15.99
CA HIS A 150 -5.65 -0.89 -17.43
C HIS A 150 -6.10 0.54 -17.69
N LYS A 151 -5.24 1.34 -18.31
CA LYS A 151 -5.49 2.76 -18.61
C LYS A 151 -5.92 3.56 -17.37
N GLY A 152 -5.29 3.27 -16.22
CA GLY A 152 -5.56 3.93 -14.94
C GLY A 152 -6.78 3.40 -14.19
N THR A 153 -7.53 2.44 -14.73
CA THR A 153 -8.64 1.79 -14.04
C THR A 153 -8.21 0.43 -13.50
N LEU A 154 -8.42 0.18 -12.21
CA LEU A 154 -8.13 -1.11 -11.59
C LEU A 154 -9.04 -2.20 -12.19
N GLN A 155 -8.42 -3.23 -12.76
CA GLN A 155 -9.12 -4.39 -13.34
C GLN A 155 -9.13 -5.57 -12.38
N ASN A 156 -7.95 -5.92 -11.86
CA ASN A 156 -7.79 -7.08 -11.00
C ASN A 156 -7.00 -6.75 -9.74
N LEU A 157 -7.33 -7.49 -8.69
CA LEU A 157 -6.56 -7.59 -7.45
C LEU A 157 -6.28 -9.06 -7.22
N PHE A 158 -5.05 -9.43 -6.91
CA PHE A 158 -4.74 -10.80 -6.55
C PHE A 158 -3.62 -10.89 -5.54
N TRP A 159 -3.72 -11.91 -4.69
CA TRP A 159 -2.69 -12.27 -3.74
C TRP A 159 -1.66 -13.14 -4.43
N LYS A 160 -0.38 -12.79 -4.29
CA LYS A 160 0.70 -13.67 -4.69
C LYS A 160 1.07 -14.56 -3.50
N ALA A 161 0.90 -15.87 -3.67
CA ALA A 161 1.41 -16.85 -2.71
C ALA A 161 2.94 -16.91 -2.80
N ASP A 162 3.60 -16.87 -1.64
CA ASP A 162 5.06 -17.00 -1.54
C ASP A 162 5.54 -18.46 -1.50
N GLY A 163 4.59 -19.41 -1.48
CA GLY A 163 4.87 -20.83 -1.32
C GLY A 163 5.33 -21.15 0.11
N CYS A 164 5.72 -22.41 0.29
CA CYS A 164 6.10 -22.94 1.60
C CYS A 164 7.59 -23.23 1.74
N SER A 165 8.41 -22.82 0.77
CA SER A 165 9.86 -23.01 0.83
C SER A 165 10.50 -22.24 1.99
N SER A 166 9.93 -21.07 2.35
CA SER A 166 10.46 -20.21 3.41
C SER A 166 10.21 -20.73 4.83
N CYS A 167 9.23 -21.59 5.07
CA CYS A 167 8.98 -22.23 6.38
C CYS A 167 9.60 -23.62 6.55
N SER A 168 10.17 -24.19 5.48
CA SER A 168 10.71 -25.55 5.53
C SER A 168 11.82 -25.66 6.57
N GLY A 169 11.71 -26.63 7.49
CA GLY A 169 12.71 -26.91 8.53
C GLY A 169 12.59 -26.08 9.82
N GLN A 170 11.59 -25.22 9.97
CA GLN A 170 11.40 -24.41 11.17
C GLN A 170 10.26 -24.95 12.07
N ALA A 171 10.55 -25.26 13.34
CA ALA A 171 9.61 -25.96 14.24
C ALA A 171 8.33 -25.16 14.61
N ASN A 172 8.37 -23.83 14.48
CA ASN A 172 7.25 -22.94 14.79
C ASN A 172 6.45 -22.51 13.55
N PHE A 173 6.83 -22.99 12.37
CA PHE A 173 6.20 -22.62 11.11
C PHE A 173 5.55 -23.85 10.45
N GLY A 174 4.59 -23.58 9.58
CA GLY A 174 3.86 -24.58 8.82
C GLY A 174 3.49 -24.05 7.43
N CYS A 175 3.08 -24.96 6.56
CA CYS A 175 2.56 -24.64 5.24
C CYS A 175 1.03 -24.73 5.28
N VAL A 176 0.35 -23.60 5.09
CA VAL A 176 -1.12 -23.52 5.10
C VAL A 176 -1.57 -22.79 3.84
N GLU A 177 -2.44 -23.42 3.05
CA GLU A 177 -2.94 -22.86 1.78
C GLU A 177 -1.83 -22.27 0.88
N ASN A 178 -0.74 -23.03 0.69
CA ASN A 178 0.44 -22.62 -0.08
C ASN A 178 1.13 -21.34 0.43
N SER A 179 0.95 -21.02 1.70
CA SER A 179 1.55 -19.87 2.37
C SER A 179 2.29 -20.31 3.62
N CYS A 180 3.44 -19.67 3.87
CA CYS A 180 4.21 -19.82 5.08
C CYS A 180 3.47 -19.19 6.27
N ALA A 181 3.11 -20.00 7.26
CA ALA A 181 2.37 -19.58 8.44
C ALA A 181 3.16 -19.89 9.72
N ILE A 182 3.07 -19.02 10.72
CA ILE A 182 3.60 -19.25 12.07
C ILE A 182 2.50 -19.85 12.95
N LYS A 183 2.86 -20.71 13.91
CA LYS A 183 1.92 -21.21 14.90
C LYS A 183 1.32 -20.05 15.68
N THR A 184 -0.01 -20.00 15.77
CA THR A 184 -0.74 -18.92 16.47
C THR A 184 -0.34 -18.81 17.94
N SER A 185 0.05 -19.92 18.58
CA SER A 185 0.58 -19.92 19.95
C SER A 185 1.87 -19.12 20.13
N SER A 186 2.66 -18.92 19.07
CA SER A 186 3.87 -18.11 19.08
C SER A 186 3.59 -16.61 18.94
N CYS A 187 2.38 -16.26 18.51
CA CYS A 187 1.93 -14.88 18.34
C CYS A 187 1.48 -14.26 19.67
N ARG A 188 1.80 -12.99 19.86
CA ARG A 188 1.34 -12.21 21.00
C ARG A 188 -0.19 -12.18 21.02
N GLY A 189 -0.78 -12.62 22.14
CA GLY A 189 -2.24 -12.68 22.30
C GLY A 189 -2.95 -13.79 21.51
N GLY A 190 -2.23 -14.80 20.98
CA GLY A 190 -2.72 -15.79 20.02
C GLY A 190 -3.96 -16.62 20.42
N ASN A 191 -4.34 -16.67 21.69
CA ASN A 191 -5.56 -17.35 22.15
C ASN A 191 -6.28 -16.48 23.19
N GLY A 192 -7.21 -15.61 22.77
CA GLY A 192 -8.15 -14.95 23.69
C GLY A 192 -7.52 -14.20 24.86
N GLY A 193 -6.48 -13.39 24.60
CA GLY A 193 -5.91 -12.48 25.60
C GLY A 193 -4.92 -13.11 26.61
N GLY A 194 -4.58 -14.39 26.49
CA GLY A 194 -3.71 -15.09 27.47
C GLY A 194 -2.49 -15.84 26.89
N GLY A 195 -2.17 -15.69 25.60
CA GLY A 195 -1.05 -16.42 24.98
C GLY A 195 0.33 -15.84 25.32
N ALA A 196 1.26 -16.71 25.77
CA ALA A 196 2.65 -16.38 26.14
C ALA A 196 3.59 -16.04 24.96
N GLY A 197 3.07 -15.91 23.74
CA GLY A 197 3.87 -15.55 22.56
C GLY A 197 4.40 -14.12 22.63
N GLN A 198 5.66 -13.91 22.25
CA GLN A 198 6.30 -12.59 22.23
C GLN A 198 6.33 -11.97 20.81
N VAL A 199 5.99 -12.74 19.78
CA VAL A 199 6.11 -12.32 18.38
C VAL A 199 4.88 -11.54 17.95
N ASP A 200 5.08 -10.35 17.39
CA ASP A 200 4.04 -9.62 16.68
C ASP A 200 3.72 -10.30 15.35
N CYS A 201 2.47 -10.74 15.21
CA CYS A 201 1.94 -11.42 14.03
C CYS A 201 0.95 -10.55 13.24
N SER A 202 1.05 -9.22 13.38
CA SER A 202 0.30 -8.29 12.56
C SER A 202 0.55 -8.54 11.06
N PRO A 203 -0.50 -8.64 10.22
CA PRO A 203 -0.35 -8.81 8.78
C PRO A 203 0.39 -7.64 8.14
N GLY A 204 1.51 -7.95 7.48
CA GLY A 204 2.21 -7.08 6.56
C GLY A 204 1.80 -7.37 5.12
N ILE A 205 1.35 -6.35 4.40
CA ILE A 205 0.92 -6.45 3.00
C ILE A 205 1.86 -5.62 2.14
N GLN A 206 2.70 -6.30 1.37
CA GLN A 206 3.52 -5.69 0.33
C GLN A 206 2.67 -5.40 -0.89
N LEU A 207 2.73 -4.17 -1.40
CA LEU A 207 1.99 -3.77 -2.59
C LEU A 207 2.89 -3.80 -3.83
N ALA A 208 2.29 -4.17 -4.95
CA ALA A 208 2.93 -4.10 -6.25
C ALA A 208 1.92 -3.71 -7.33
N PHE A 209 2.36 -2.90 -8.28
CA PHE A 209 1.51 -2.38 -9.35
C PHE A 209 1.98 -2.91 -10.71
N SER A 210 1.01 -3.20 -11.58
CA SER A 210 1.22 -3.68 -12.94
C SER A 210 0.22 -3.02 -13.90
N GLY A 211 0.56 -3.04 -15.19
CA GLY A 211 -0.27 -2.51 -16.27
C GLY A 211 0.03 -1.05 -16.57
N THR A 212 -0.99 -0.24 -16.83
CA THR A 212 -0.83 1.15 -17.28
C THR A 212 -1.71 2.15 -16.53
N ASP A 213 -1.20 3.36 -16.39
CA ASP A 213 -1.92 4.50 -15.82
C ASP A 213 -2.84 5.19 -16.85
N LYS A 214 -3.57 6.24 -16.44
CA LYS A 214 -4.50 6.97 -17.32
C LYS A 214 -3.86 7.67 -18.52
N HIS A 215 -2.55 7.87 -18.49
CA HIS A 215 -1.74 8.43 -19.56
C HIS A 215 -0.99 7.34 -20.33
N GLU A 216 -1.37 6.07 -20.14
CA GLU A 216 -0.75 4.89 -20.74
C GLU A 216 0.72 4.68 -20.33
N ALA A 217 1.16 5.34 -19.24
CA ALA A 217 2.48 5.09 -18.68
C ALA A 217 2.49 3.74 -17.94
N VAL A 218 3.55 2.97 -18.16
CA VAL A 218 3.70 1.62 -17.58
C VAL A 218 3.99 1.70 -16.08
N LEU A 219 3.26 0.90 -15.29
CA LEU A 219 3.49 0.68 -13.87
C LEU A 219 4.48 -0.48 -13.72
N ASN A 220 5.62 -0.25 -13.06
CA ASN A 220 6.78 -1.16 -13.08
C ASN A 220 7.18 -1.71 -11.70
N SER A 221 6.58 -1.23 -10.62
CA SER A 221 6.89 -1.68 -9.25
C SER A 221 6.78 -3.20 -9.08
N TRP A 222 5.91 -3.90 -9.83
CA TRP A 222 5.90 -5.38 -9.86
C TRP A 222 7.25 -6.00 -10.28
N TYR A 223 7.90 -5.46 -11.31
CA TYR A 223 9.21 -5.93 -11.75
C TYR A 223 10.29 -5.60 -10.72
N GLU A 224 10.17 -4.48 -10.03
CA GLU A 224 11.09 -4.09 -8.96
C GLU A 224 10.93 -5.01 -7.73
N VAL A 225 9.71 -5.37 -7.35
CA VAL A 225 9.45 -6.37 -6.29
C VAL A 225 10.01 -7.74 -6.66
N SER A 226 9.95 -8.15 -7.94
CA SER A 226 10.58 -9.40 -8.38
C SER A 226 12.11 -9.40 -8.22
N LYS A 227 12.75 -8.25 -8.46
CA LYS A 227 14.19 -8.04 -8.25
C LYS A 227 14.54 -7.94 -6.76
N LEU A 228 13.69 -7.34 -5.94
CA LEU A 228 13.88 -7.31 -4.48
C LEU A 228 13.71 -8.70 -3.86
N LYS A 229 12.84 -9.56 -4.41
CA LYS A 229 12.74 -10.98 -4.00
C LYS A 229 13.99 -11.79 -4.36
N GLN A 230 14.71 -11.47 -5.43
CA GLN A 230 16.03 -12.08 -5.73
C GLN A 230 17.08 -11.73 -4.67
N TYR A 231 16.96 -10.59 -3.99
CA TYR A 231 17.84 -10.20 -2.89
C TYR A 231 17.37 -10.64 -1.49
N SER A 232 16.40 -11.58 -1.42
CA SER A 232 15.87 -12.14 -0.17
C SER A 232 15.56 -11.04 0.86
N LEU A 233 14.51 -10.27 0.57
CA LEU A 233 13.90 -9.33 1.51
C LEU A 233 13.53 -9.94 2.88
N PHE A 234 13.49 -11.27 2.99
CA PHE A 234 13.40 -11.95 4.28
C PHE A 234 14.59 -11.59 5.21
N GLY A 235 15.81 -11.43 4.66
CA GLY A 235 17.00 -11.06 5.41
C GLY A 235 17.19 -9.54 5.61
N LEU A 236 16.69 -8.70 4.71
CA LEU A 236 16.74 -7.23 4.88
C LEU A 236 15.65 -6.73 5.84
N PHE A 237 14.44 -7.30 5.79
CA PHE A 237 13.35 -6.87 6.66
C PHE A 237 13.36 -7.54 8.05
N SER A 238 13.96 -8.73 8.21
CA SER A 238 14.26 -9.25 9.56
C SER A 238 15.25 -8.33 10.28
N ASN A 239 16.28 -7.86 9.57
CA ASN A 239 17.29 -6.95 10.12
C ASN A 239 16.78 -5.52 10.31
N LEU A 240 15.84 -5.03 9.49
CA LEU A 240 15.19 -3.73 9.75
C LEU A 240 14.28 -3.79 10.98
N LYS A 241 13.62 -4.91 11.25
CA LYS A 241 12.86 -5.08 12.49
C LYS A 241 13.78 -5.15 13.71
N ASP A 242 14.91 -5.84 13.66
CA ASP A 242 15.90 -5.84 14.76
C ASP A 242 16.63 -4.49 14.90
N SER A 243 16.92 -3.79 13.79
CA SER A 243 17.62 -2.49 13.82
C SER A 243 16.71 -1.32 14.19
N LEU A 244 15.40 -1.39 13.93
CA LEU A 244 14.43 -0.39 14.40
C LEU A 244 13.99 -0.70 15.84
N ALA A 245 13.80 -1.98 16.20
CA ALA A 245 13.53 -2.38 17.59
C ALA A 245 14.71 -2.09 18.53
N GLY A 246 15.97 -2.22 18.05
CA GLY A 246 17.17 -1.87 18.82
C GLY A 246 17.46 -0.38 18.96
N GLN A 247 16.87 0.49 18.10
CA GLN A 247 16.99 1.94 18.26
C GLN A 247 15.87 2.54 19.14
N PHE A 248 14.69 1.90 19.20
CA PHE A 248 13.63 2.33 20.11
C PHE A 248 13.86 1.91 21.58
N SER A 249 14.74 0.94 21.85
CA SER A 249 15.15 0.59 23.22
C SER A 249 16.18 1.54 23.85
N ASN A 250 16.60 2.59 23.13
CA ASN A 250 17.47 3.65 23.68
C ASN A 250 16.73 4.99 23.91
N PHE A 251 15.41 5.02 23.73
CA PHE A 251 14.60 6.23 23.91
C PHE A 251 13.49 6.12 24.96
N PHE A 252 13.37 4.99 25.68
CA PHE A 252 12.54 4.84 26.88
C PHE A 252 13.21 3.91 27.90
#